data_AF-A0A2K8VDB3-F1
#
_entry.id   AF-A0A2K8VDB3-F1
#
_cell.length_a   1.000
_cell.length_b   1.000
_cell.length_c   1.000
_cell.angle_alpha   90.00
_cell.angle_beta   90.00
_cell.angle_gamma   90.00
#
_symmetry.space_group_name_H-M   'P 1'
#
loop_
_entity.id
_entity.type
_entity.pdbx_description
1 polymer ?
#
loop_
_entity_poly.entity_id
_entity_poly.type
_entity_poly.pdbx_seq_one_letter_code
_entity_poly.pdbx_strand_id
1 'polypeptide(L)'
;MKKAIYFLSFLLVSSFFIMSCETDSDEENLDSGSGNCNASRIEQLSVDVSDTSVAYAGNQTVANCIAYNNALTAFINEAENCPEVQAQVNQLRELQALLSCN
;
A
#
# COMPACT_ATOMS: atom_id res chain seq x y z
N MET A 1 35.30 16.56 -17.10
CA MET A 1 34.55 16.81 -15.85
C MET A 1 33.08 17.09 -16.20
N LYS A 2 32.22 16.06 -16.19
CA LYS A 2 30.77 16.19 -16.39
C LYS A 2 30.10 15.06 -15.60
N LYS A 3 29.83 15.27 -14.31
CA LYS A 3 29.21 14.28 -13.40
C LYS A 3 28.21 14.89 -12.41
N ALA A 4 27.63 16.06 -12.70
CA ALA A 4 26.83 16.81 -11.72
C ALA A 4 25.43 17.18 -12.21
N ILE A 5 24.74 16.30 -12.94
CA ILE A 5 23.37 16.59 -13.44
C ILE A 5 22.30 15.65 -12.87
N TYR A 6 22.66 14.56 -12.18
CA TYR A 6 21.67 13.56 -11.74
C TYR A 6 21.14 13.71 -10.30
N PHE A 7 21.48 14.79 -9.59
CA PHE A 7 21.09 14.94 -8.18
C PHE A 7 19.81 15.76 -7.93
N LEU A 8 19.24 16.39 -8.96
CA LEU A 8 18.08 17.29 -8.79
C LEU A 8 16.72 16.63 -9.01
N SER A 9 16.67 15.40 -9.54
CA SER A 9 15.40 14.71 -9.81
C SER A 9 14.82 13.95 -8.61
N PHE A 10 15.54 13.87 -7.50
CA PHE A 10 15.11 13.12 -6.29
C PHE A 10 14.30 13.98 -5.29
N LEU A 11 14.32 15.32 -5.44
CA LEU A 11 13.70 16.26 -4.49
C LEU A 11 12.26 16.65 -4.81
N LEU A 12 11.67 16.16 -5.91
CA LEU A 12 10.32 16.54 -6.34
C LEU A 12 9.23 15.50 -6.05
N VAL A 13 9.58 14.36 -5.42
CA VAL A 13 8.61 13.29 -5.11
C VAL A 13 8.17 13.31 -3.64
N SER A 14 8.78 14.16 -2.80
CA SER A 14 8.55 14.17 -1.34
C SER A 14 7.44 15.13 -0.86
N SER A 15 6.66 15.75 -1.75
CA SER A 15 5.70 16.81 -1.38
C SER A 15 4.22 16.46 -1.58
N PHE A 16 3.86 15.17 -1.67
CA PHE A 16 2.45 14.73 -1.79
C PHE A 16 1.89 13.91 -0.61
N PHE A 17 2.57 13.89 0.54
CA PHE A 17 2.12 13.11 1.72
C PHE A 17 1.80 13.97 2.95
N ILE A 18 1.05 15.07 2.79
CA ILE A 18 0.51 15.83 3.94
C ILE A 18 -0.86 16.46 3.64
N MET A 19 -1.88 15.62 3.42
CA MET A 19 -3.31 15.96 3.44
C MET A 19 -4.04 14.60 3.32
N SER A 20 -4.65 13.98 4.33
CA SER A 20 -5.37 14.52 5.49
C SER A 20 -5.36 13.45 6.58
N CYS A 21 -4.76 13.76 7.73
CA CYS A 21 -5.14 13.15 8.99
C CYS A 21 -4.99 14.26 10.02
N GLU A 22 -5.88 15.23 9.91
CA GLU A 22 -6.06 16.29 10.90
C GLU A 22 -6.77 15.64 12.08
N THR A 23 -5.98 15.10 13.01
CA THR A 23 -6.50 14.79 14.35
C THR A 23 -6.54 16.12 15.10
N ASP A 24 -7.55 16.92 14.79
CA ASP A 24 -7.85 18.10 15.59
C ASP A 24 -8.48 17.61 16.90
N SER A 25 -7.78 17.98 17.97
CA SER A 25 -8.29 17.84 19.32
C SER A 25 -9.39 18.87 19.47
N ASP A 26 -10.65 18.42 19.59
CA ASP A 26 -11.68 18.98 20.47
C ASP A 26 -13.08 18.52 20.01
N GLU A 27 -13.70 17.74 20.89
CA GLU A 27 -15.13 17.72 21.20
C GLU A 27 -16.19 17.76 20.07
N GLU A 28 -16.89 16.62 19.99
CA GLU A 28 -18.34 16.51 19.78
C GLU A 28 -18.92 16.48 18.34
N ASN A 29 -19.39 15.26 18.02
CA ASN A 29 -20.65 14.94 17.35
C ASN A 29 -20.72 14.83 15.81
N LEU A 30 -20.85 13.55 15.39
CA LEU A 30 -21.68 13.00 14.29
C LEU A 30 -20.97 12.58 12.99
N ASP A 31 -20.34 11.40 13.09
CA ASP A 31 -20.57 10.20 12.26
C ASP A 31 -21.13 10.42 10.84
N SER A 32 -20.30 10.16 9.83
CA SER A 32 -20.74 9.85 8.47
C SER A 32 -19.68 9.04 7.72
N GLY A 33 -19.58 7.75 8.05
CA GLY A 33 -19.28 6.72 7.04
C GLY A 33 -17.83 6.26 6.91
N SER A 34 -17.15 5.94 8.01
CA SER A 34 -15.96 5.10 7.93
C SER A 34 -16.35 3.69 8.34
N GLY A 35 -16.36 2.76 7.38
CA GLY A 35 -16.16 1.35 7.68
C GLY A 35 -14.95 1.19 8.60
N ASN A 36 -14.91 0.11 9.37
CA ASN A 36 -13.95 -0.17 10.44
C ASN A 36 -12.49 -0.29 9.93
N CYS A 37 -11.92 0.81 9.45
CA CYS A 37 -10.63 0.89 8.79
C CYS A 37 -9.54 1.00 9.82
N ASN A 38 -8.84 -0.10 10.05
CA ASN A 38 -7.71 -0.11 10.94
C ASN A 38 -6.46 0.40 10.20
N ALA A 39 -6.24 1.71 10.25
CA ALA A 39 -5.12 2.36 9.57
C ALA A 39 -3.75 1.75 9.95
N SER A 40 -3.55 1.41 11.23
CA SER A 40 -2.30 0.77 11.69
C SER A 40 -2.09 -0.61 11.07
N ARG A 41 -3.17 -1.40 10.94
CA ARG A 41 -3.11 -2.71 10.31
C ARG A 41 -2.86 -2.61 8.81
N ILE A 42 -3.49 -1.66 8.14
CA ILE A 42 -3.29 -1.38 6.70
C ILE A 42 -1.83 -0.96 6.44
N GLU A 43 -1.26 -0.09 7.27
CA GLU A 43 0.14 0.31 7.17
C GLU A 43 1.08 -0.90 7.28
N GLN A 44 0.89 -1.74 8.30
CA GLN A 44 1.67 -2.97 8.46
C GLN A 44 1.56 -3.89 7.24
N LEU A 45 0.34 -4.14 6.76
CA LEU A 45 0.11 -5.01 5.61
C LEU A 45 0.68 -4.43 4.31
N SER A 46 0.76 -3.09 4.19
CA SER A 46 1.41 -2.44 3.05
C SER A 46 2.91 -2.71 3.01
N VAL A 47 3.57 -2.77 4.17
CA VAL A 47 4.97 -3.16 4.30
C VAL A 47 5.14 -4.62 3.93
N ASP A 48 4.27 -5.52 4.43
CA ASP A 48 4.31 -6.94 4.09
C ASP A 48 4.17 -7.18 2.58
N VAL A 49 3.26 -6.45 1.91
CA VAL A 49 3.10 -6.48 0.45
C VAL A 49 4.37 -5.99 -0.24
N SER A 50 5.00 -4.92 0.24
CA SER A 50 6.24 -4.40 -0.31
C SER A 50 7.38 -5.42 -0.19
N ASP A 51 7.61 -5.95 1.00
CA ASP A 51 8.71 -6.89 1.27
C ASP A 51 8.56 -8.18 0.47
N THR A 52 7.35 -8.75 0.42
CA THR A 52 7.09 -9.96 -0.36
C THR A 52 7.15 -9.72 -1.87
N SER A 53 6.78 -8.53 -2.35
CA SER A 53 6.94 -8.16 -3.77
C SER A 53 8.41 -8.08 -4.18
N VAL A 54 9.27 -7.52 -3.33
CA VAL A 54 10.72 -7.44 -3.55
C VAL A 54 11.33 -8.84 -3.53
N ALA A 55 10.94 -9.68 -2.57
CA ALA A 55 11.40 -11.06 -2.48
C ALA A 55 11.01 -11.88 -3.73
N TYR A 56 9.78 -11.72 -4.22
CA TYR A 56 9.33 -12.38 -5.45
C TYR A 56 10.05 -11.85 -6.69
N ALA A 57 10.22 -10.52 -6.81
CA ALA A 57 10.93 -9.91 -7.92
C ALA A 57 12.42 -10.31 -7.98
N GLY A 58 13.05 -10.48 -6.81
CA GLY A 58 14.44 -10.93 -6.71
C GLY A 58 14.64 -12.43 -6.92
N ASN A 59 13.62 -13.24 -6.59
CA ASN A 59 13.66 -14.70 -6.75
C ASN A 59 12.25 -15.27 -6.96
N GLN A 60 11.90 -15.57 -8.21
CA GLN A 60 10.57 -16.02 -8.63
C GLN A 60 10.31 -17.51 -8.35
N THR A 61 10.49 -17.93 -7.09
CA THR A 61 10.08 -19.26 -6.65
C THR A 61 8.58 -19.32 -6.38
N VAL A 62 7.99 -20.52 -6.48
CA VAL A 62 6.60 -20.78 -6.07
C VAL A 62 6.35 -20.31 -4.63
N ALA A 63 7.30 -20.54 -3.71
CA ALA A 63 7.19 -20.11 -2.32
C ALA A 63 7.08 -18.58 -2.19
N ASN A 64 7.92 -17.82 -2.90
CA ASN A 64 7.86 -16.36 -2.88
C ASN A 64 6.60 -15.81 -3.56
N CYS A 65 6.14 -16.46 -4.64
CA CYS A 65 4.87 -16.12 -5.28
C CYS A 65 3.70 -16.29 -4.30
N ILE A 66 3.63 -17.43 -3.59
CA ILE A 66 2.60 -17.70 -2.59
C ILE A 66 2.66 -16.68 -1.45
N ALA A 67 3.87 -16.37 -0.94
CA ALA A 67 4.03 -15.35 0.09
C ALA A 67 3.51 -13.99 -0.35
N TYR A 68 3.81 -13.58 -1.59
CA TYR A 68 3.31 -12.34 -2.15
C TYR A 68 1.78 -12.34 -2.34
N ASN A 69 1.22 -13.43 -2.87
CA ASN A 69 -0.24 -13.58 -3.03
C ASN A 69 -0.98 -13.49 -1.68
N ASN A 70 -0.42 -14.13 -0.64
CA ASN A 70 -0.98 -14.07 0.70
C ASN A 70 -0.94 -12.65 1.28
N ALA A 71 0.17 -11.92 1.09
CA ALA A 71 0.27 -10.53 1.53
C ALA A 71 -0.74 -9.63 0.82
N LEU A 72 -0.91 -9.78 -0.50
CA LEU A 72 -1.94 -9.07 -1.28
C LEU A 72 -3.35 -9.37 -0.75
N THR A 73 -3.65 -10.64 -0.50
CA THR A 73 -4.95 -11.06 0.06
C THR A 73 -5.22 -10.41 1.40
N ALA A 74 -4.24 -10.43 2.31
CA ALA A 74 -4.37 -9.85 3.64
C ALA A 74 -4.62 -8.34 3.56
N PHE A 75 -3.86 -7.61 2.75
CA PHE A 75 -4.07 -6.18 2.52
C PHE A 75 -5.45 -5.90 1.95
N ILE A 76 -5.85 -6.59 0.87
CA ILE A 76 -7.14 -6.39 0.21
C ILE A 76 -8.31 -6.61 1.19
N ASN A 77 -8.27 -7.69 1.98
CA ASN A 77 -9.34 -8.01 2.92
C ASN A 77 -9.45 -6.97 4.05
N GLU A 78 -8.32 -6.43 4.53
CA GLU A 78 -8.35 -5.37 5.55
C GLU A 78 -8.85 -4.05 4.95
N ALA A 79 -8.44 -3.74 3.73
CA ALA A 79 -8.65 -2.45 3.09
C ALA A 79 -9.93 -2.34 2.24
N GLU A 80 -10.64 -3.45 1.95
CA GLU A 80 -11.77 -3.45 1.02
C GLU A 80 -12.99 -2.64 1.48
N ASN A 81 -13.06 -2.31 2.77
CA ASN A 81 -14.11 -1.49 3.36
C ASN A 81 -13.65 -0.06 3.63
N CYS A 82 -12.50 0.33 3.07
CA CYS A 82 -11.85 1.61 3.31
C CYS A 82 -11.94 2.51 2.08
N PRO A 83 -12.86 3.50 2.07
CA PRO A 83 -13.12 4.33 0.90
C PRO A 83 -11.86 5.04 0.37
N GLU A 84 -10.99 5.49 1.27
CA GLU A 84 -9.78 6.24 0.96
C GLU A 84 -8.75 5.44 0.15
N VAL A 85 -8.74 4.11 0.30
CA VAL A 85 -7.77 3.21 -0.34
C VAL A 85 -8.40 2.30 -1.39
N GLN A 86 -9.68 2.49 -1.71
CA GLN A 86 -10.42 1.60 -2.61
C GLN A 86 -9.81 1.51 -4.02
N ALA A 87 -9.27 2.62 -4.53
CA ALA A 87 -8.58 2.63 -5.82
C ALA A 87 -7.35 1.71 -5.81
N GLN A 88 -6.58 1.72 -4.71
CA GLN A 88 -5.42 0.86 -4.53
C GLN A 88 -5.83 -0.60 -4.39
N VAL A 89 -6.91 -0.88 -3.63
CA VAL A 89 -7.47 -2.24 -3.50
C VAL A 89 -7.84 -2.82 -4.86
N ASN A 90 -8.48 -2.05 -5.73
CA ASN A 90 -8.87 -2.51 -7.07
C ASN A 90 -7.64 -2.86 -7.93
N GLN A 91 -6.61 -2.01 -7.92
CA GLN A 91 -5.36 -2.27 -8.63
C GLN A 91 -4.65 -3.54 -8.12
N LEU A 92 -4.63 -3.75 -6.81
CA LEU A 92 -4.02 -4.93 -6.22
C LEU A 92 -4.81 -6.21 -6.51
N ARG A 93 -6.15 -6.14 -6.62
CA ARG A 93 -6.98 -7.27 -7.06
C ARG A 93 -6.68 -7.67 -8.50
N GLU A 94 -6.52 -6.70 -9.41
CA GLU A 94 -6.14 -6.96 -10.80
C GLU A 94 -4.76 -7.61 -10.88
N LEU A 95 -3.79 -7.10 -10.13
CA LEU A 95 -2.46 -7.68 -10.04
C LEU A 95 -2.50 -9.11 -9.50
N GLN A 96 -3.27 -9.35 -8.43
CA GLN A 96 -3.43 -10.67 -7.83
C GLN A 96 -4.02 -11.68 -8.82
N ALA A 97 -5.00 -11.26 -9.64
CA ALA A 97 -5.61 -12.12 -10.66
C ALA A 97 -4.62 -12.54 -11.77
N LEU A 98 -3.58 -11.74 -12.00
CA LEU A 98 -2.51 -12.04 -12.96
C LEU A 98 -1.39 -12.89 -12.34
N LEU A 99 -1.37 -13.05 -11.02
CA LEU A 99 -0.33 -13.79 -10.32
C LEU A 99 -0.62 -15.30 -10.38
N SER A 100 0.16 -16.04 -11.18
CA SER A 100 0.05 -17.50 -11.29
C SER A 100 1.21 -18.17 -10.53
N CYS A 101 0.93 -18.70 -9.34
CA CYS A 101 1.91 -19.42 -8.52
C CYS A 101 1.86 -20.93 -8.82
N ASN A 102 2.39 -21.33 -9.98
CA ASN A 102 2.29 -22.71 -10.49
C ASN A 102 3.69 -23.28 -10.78
#